data_AF-A0A7L5EGQ0-F1
#
_entry.id   AF-A0A7L5EGQ0-F1
#
_cell.length_a   1.000
_cell.length_b   1.000
_cell.length_c   1.000
_cell.angle_alpha   90.00
_cell.angle_beta   90.00
_cell.angle_gamma   90.00
#
_symmetry.space_group_name_H-M   'P 1'
#
loop_
_entity.id
_entity.type
_entity.pdbx_description
1 polymer ?
#
loop_
_entity_poly.entity_id
_entity_poly.type
_entity_poly.pdbx_seq_one_letter_code
_entity_poly.pdbx_strand_id
1 'polypeptide(L)'
;MSDSLSRLVEAVRSAGVDIAPGYCEYVRLAFAIANDCGEAGREGFIALCSLSVKFNREKAERLFSNSLKKGDHRIHLGTAFHLAELAGVRLEPPSRPRDTHASNASNANNAAPVSHTRTCDNNVEIQIEEQVDPFTHLPFFPEGHEWPRMLRQIMAFGQSREQRDVLLLGGLTTLGASLAQTLRFLYGGKWFFSSLQTFIVAPPASGKGVLAWTRMLVQPIHDEIRATVAEEMKRYKKEMTSFNSLGREKAKAEEPEMPLNRMFIFSGNNTGTGILQNIIDSGGVGIICETEADMVSNSIASDYGHWSEVIRSSFDHDPLSYNRRTDREYRELRHSHLSVLISGTPGQVKPLIPSSENGLFSRQMFYYMPRVLHWINQFSLQRTDTSLEFQKLGKDWIAHLREIQKLGVISLRLTDAQIVSFNEVFQTLFERSRKGTGNEMNSSVVRMAINIGRILSIVALLRITGECEEAGDFAASLRKSPRLTPDPQTCSDNIKDGIITRWDLSIQEDDFQAVLSLAEPMYLHAVHILSFLPANEVKNRGMADQERLFITLDTGFTYQSLLEEAEKLKIPKNTACSCLQRWQKQGIVRKGEKRGDYKKT
;
A
#
# COMPACT_ATOMS: atom_id res chain seq x y z
N MET A 1 38.96 -9.03 31.04
CA MET A 1 38.22 -9.43 29.81
C MET A 1 36.86 -9.94 30.27
N SER A 2 35.75 -9.45 29.70
CA SER A 2 34.40 -9.94 30.05
C SER A 2 34.28 -11.41 29.66
N ASP A 3 33.69 -12.25 30.53
CA ASP A 3 33.51 -13.69 30.30
C ASP A 3 32.75 -13.98 28.98
N SER A 4 31.90 -13.03 28.56
CA SER A 4 31.18 -13.09 27.29
C SER A 4 32.07 -12.82 26.08
N LEU A 5 33.01 -11.87 26.15
CA LEU A 5 33.96 -11.60 25.05
C LEU A 5 34.92 -12.78 24.86
N SER A 6 35.40 -13.40 25.93
CA SER A 6 36.28 -14.58 25.86
C SER A 6 35.59 -15.74 25.13
N ARG A 7 34.31 -16.00 25.43
CA ARG A 7 33.50 -17.04 24.76
C ARG A 7 33.30 -16.74 23.27
N LEU A 8 33.06 -15.47 22.92
CA LEU A 8 32.93 -15.03 21.54
C LEU A 8 34.24 -15.24 20.76
N VAL A 9 35.38 -14.82 21.32
CA VAL A 9 36.70 -15.01 20.71
C VAL A 9 36.97 -16.49 20.47
N GLU A 10 36.68 -17.36 21.44
CA GLU A 10 36.91 -18.80 21.32
C GLU A 10 36.04 -19.43 20.22
N ALA A 11 34.74 -19.11 20.17
CA ALA A 11 33.85 -19.66 19.15
C ALA A 11 34.17 -19.16 17.73
N VAL A 12 34.59 -17.90 17.60
CA VAL A 12 34.96 -17.36 16.28
C VAL A 12 36.30 -17.93 15.80
N ARG A 13 37.27 -18.12 16.71
CA ARG A 13 38.55 -18.76 16.36
C ARG A 13 38.39 -20.24 16.03
N SER A 14 37.53 -20.97 16.73
CA SER A 14 37.25 -22.38 16.42
C SER A 14 36.52 -22.55 15.09
N ALA A 15 35.65 -21.61 14.73
CA ALA A 15 34.99 -21.58 13.42
C ALA A 15 35.93 -21.10 12.29
N GLY A 16 36.99 -20.37 12.60
CA GLY A 16 37.97 -19.87 11.63
C GLY A 16 37.40 -18.83 10.65
N VAL A 17 36.35 -18.09 11.05
CA VAL A 17 35.63 -17.17 10.16
C VAL A 17 35.99 -15.72 10.45
N ASP A 18 36.21 -14.93 9.39
CA ASP A 18 36.34 -13.47 9.48
C ASP A 18 34.96 -12.82 9.67
N ILE A 19 34.68 -12.36 10.89
CA ILE A 19 33.41 -11.71 11.25
C ILE A 19 33.37 -10.21 10.89
N ALA A 20 34.46 -9.65 10.34
CA ALA A 20 34.56 -8.26 9.93
C ALA A 20 35.28 -8.10 8.58
N PRO A 21 34.72 -8.66 7.48
CA PRO A 21 35.37 -8.69 6.17
C PRO A 21 35.45 -7.32 5.47
N GLY A 22 34.59 -6.37 5.87
CA GLY A 22 34.54 -5.00 5.36
C GLY A 22 34.95 -3.96 6.40
N TYR A 23 35.31 -2.75 5.94
CA TYR A 23 35.76 -1.66 6.81
C TYR A 23 34.66 -1.18 7.78
N CYS A 24 33.38 -1.25 7.37
CA CYS A 24 32.24 -0.85 8.20
C CYS A 24 32.06 -1.79 9.39
N GLU A 25 32.11 -3.10 9.14
CA GLU A 25 32.02 -4.14 10.17
C GLU A 25 33.23 -4.06 11.11
N TYR A 26 34.41 -3.81 10.55
CA TYR A 26 35.67 -3.65 11.28
C TYR A 26 35.63 -2.48 12.29
N VAL A 27 35.11 -1.33 11.87
CA VAL A 27 34.93 -0.17 12.75
C VAL A 27 33.85 -0.42 13.79
N ARG A 28 32.72 -1.05 13.42
CA ARG A 28 31.64 -1.41 14.35
C ARG A 28 32.10 -2.40 15.42
N LEU A 29 32.90 -3.39 15.05
CA LEU A 29 33.49 -4.37 15.96
C LEU A 29 34.42 -3.67 16.98
N ALA A 30 35.22 -2.70 16.53
CA ALA A 30 36.09 -1.92 17.40
C ALA A 30 35.29 -1.10 18.44
N PHE A 31 34.23 -0.40 18.01
CA PHE A 31 33.37 0.36 18.92
C PHE A 31 32.59 -0.54 19.89
N ALA A 32 32.03 -1.66 19.41
CA ALA A 32 31.28 -2.60 20.24
C ALA A 32 32.10 -3.13 21.42
N ILE A 33 33.36 -3.52 21.16
CA ILE A 33 34.25 -4.06 22.18
C ILE A 33 34.82 -2.94 23.06
N ALA A 34 35.19 -1.79 22.48
CA ALA A 34 35.73 -0.66 23.24
C ALA A 34 34.70 -0.09 24.23
N ASN A 35 33.43 0.02 23.84
CA ASN A 35 32.37 0.59 24.67
C ASN A 35 32.04 -0.29 25.89
N ASP A 36 31.94 -1.61 25.70
CA ASP A 36 31.44 -2.52 26.73
C ASP A 36 32.56 -3.23 27.52
N CYS A 37 33.75 -3.39 26.92
CA CYS A 37 34.90 -4.07 27.55
C CYS A 37 36.06 -3.13 27.85
N GLY A 38 36.01 -1.86 27.41
CA GLY A 38 37.07 -0.88 27.61
C GLY A 38 38.42 -1.34 27.07
N GLU A 39 39.49 -0.83 27.66
CA GLU A 39 40.88 -1.21 27.32
C GLU A 39 41.11 -2.73 27.49
N ALA A 40 40.41 -3.38 28.42
CA ALA A 40 40.50 -4.82 28.66
C ALA A 40 39.93 -5.69 27.51
N GLY A 41 39.24 -5.08 26.54
CA GLY A 41 38.76 -5.74 25.32
C GLY A 41 39.76 -5.72 24.17
N ARG A 42 40.89 -4.99 24.28
CA ARG A 42 41.84 -4.77 23.18
C ARG A 42 42.39 -6.06 22.59
N GLU A 43 42.84 -6.97 23.42
CA GLU A 43 43.38 -8.26 22.96
C GLU A 43 42.29 -9.15 22.33
N GLY A 44 41.05 -9.07 22.82
CA GLY A 44 39.91 -9.76 22.21
C GLY A 44 39.57 -9.22 20.82
N PHE A 45 39.59 -7.90 20.65
CA PHE A 45 39.42 -7.26 19.34
C PHE A 45 40.53 -7.64 18.35
N ILE A 46 41.79 -7.63 18.80
CA ILE A 46 42.92 -8.04 17.97
C ILE A 46 42.81 -9.52 17.57
N ALA A 47 42.43 -10.39 18.51
CA ALA A 47 42.25 -11.81 18.24
C ALA A 47 41.19 -12.07 17.17
N LEU A 48 40.04 -11.38 17.23
CA LEU A 48 38.97 -11.49 16.23
C LEU A 48 39.41 -10.96 14.86
N CYS A 49 40.11 -9.82 14.83
CA CYS A 49 40.58 -9.22 13.58
C CYS A 49 41.72 -10.00 12.91
N SER A 50 42.49 -10.78 13.69
CA SER A 50 43.62 -11.57 13.18
C SER A 50 43.24 -12.66 12.18
N LEU A 51 41.95 -13.02 12.12
CA LEU A 51 41.39 -13.98 11.18
C LEU A 51 41.19 -13.40 9.77
N SER A 52 41.25 -12.07 9.63
CA SER A 52 41.14 -11.41 8.33
C SER A 52 42.47 -11.43 7.58
N VAL A 53 42.42 -11.74 6.28
CA VAL A 53 43.59 -11.71 5.38
C VAL A 53 44.19 -10.29 5.26
N LYS A 54 43.40 -9.25 5.54
CA LYS A 54 43.82 -7.83 5.47
C LYS A 54 44.33 -7.29 6.82
N PHE A 55 44.53 -8.15 7.81
CA PHE A 55 44.87 -7.73 9.17
C PHE A 55 46.23 -7.03 9.23
N ASN A 56 46.26 -5.87 9.88
CA ASN A 56 47.47 -5.16 10.24
C ASN A 56 47.36 -4.72 11.70
N ARG A 57 48.27 -5.24 12.55
CA ARG A 57 48.21 -5.05 13.99
C ARG A 57 48.30 -3.57 14.41
N GLU A 58 49.21 -2.80 13.83
CA GLU A 58 49.36 -1.38 14.17
C GLU A 58 48.10 -0.56 13.81
N LYS A 59 47.48 -0.84 12.67
CA LYS A 59 46.23 -0.18 12.25
C LYS A 59 45.06 -0.57 13.16
N ALA A 60 44.97 -1.84 13.56
CA ALA A 60 43.97 -2.32 14.50
C ALA A 60 44.11 -1.64 15.87
N GLU A 61 45.32 -1.56 16.39
CA GLU A 61 45.62 -0.93 17.69
C GLU A 61 45.32 0.57 17.69
N ARG A 62 45.62 1.28 16.59
CA ARG A 62 45.27 2.69 16.43
C ARG A 62 43.75 2.88 16.36
N LEU A 63 43.04 2.03 15.60
CA LEU A 63 41.58 2.10 15.50
C LEU A 63 40.93 1.88 16.88
N PHE A 64 41.34 0.84 17.60
CA PHE A 64 40.78 0.54 18.93
C PHE A 64 41.04 1.66 19.94
N SER A 65 42.24 2.24 19.93
CA SER A 65 42.58 3.40 20.78
C SER A 65 41.75 4.63 20.44
N ASN A 66 41.40 4.83 19.17
CA ASN A 66 40.52 5.92 18.75
C ASN A 66 39.06 5.65 19.14
N SER A 67 38.60 4.40 19.06
CA SER A 67 37.26 4.00 19.49
C SER A 67 37.04 4.20 20.99
N LEU A 68 38.04 3.89 21.82
CA LEU A 68 38.01 4.15 23.27
C LEU A 68 37.91 5.64 23.62
N LYS A 69 38.47 6.52 22.78
CA LYS A 69 38.42 7.97 23.00
C LYS A 69 37.13 8.63 22.50
N LYS A 70 36.57 8.13 21.39
CA LYS A 70 35.40 8.76 20.74
C LYS A 70 34.07 8.31 21.30
N GLY A 71 33.92 7.04 21.71
CA GLY A 71 32.70 6.46 22.29
C GLY A 71 31.43 6.62 21.43
N ASP A 72 30.86 5.53 20.93
CA ASP A 72 29.53 5.57 20.27
C ASP A 72 28.51 4.81 21.12
N HIS A 73 27.72 5.53 21.93
CA HIS A 73 26.77 4.94 22.89
C HIS A 73 25.59 4.17 22.25
N ARG A 74 25.57 3.99 20.93
CA ARG A 74 24.57 3.18 20.22
C ARG A 74 25.07 1.78 19.86
N ILE A 75 26.38 1.51 20.00
CA ILE A 75 27.02 0.26 19.58
C ILE A 75 27.55 -0.49 20.81
N HIS A 76 26.96 -1.65 21.11
CA HIS A 76 27.31 -2.49 22.26
C HIS A 76 27.89 -3.84 21.82
N LEU A 77 28.41 -4.62 22.76
CA LEU A 77 29.03 -5.93 22.55
C LEU A 77 28.11 -6.90 21.82
N GLY A 78 26.79 -6.75 21.96
CA GLY A 78 25.79 -7.49 21.19
C GLY A 78 25.97 -7.37 19.67
N THR A 79 26.55 -6.27 19.17
CA THR A 79 26.91 -6.09 17.75
C THR A 79 27.99 -7.08 17.32
N ALA A 80 28.97 -7.37 18.20
CA ALA A 80 30.01 -8.35 17.92
C ALA A 80 29.46 -9.78 17.87
N PHE A 81 28.50 -10.10 18.74
CA PHE A 81 27.77 -11.38 18.70
C PHE A 81 26.90 -11.50 17.44
N HIS A 82 26.23 -10.42 17.05
CA HIS A 82 25.42 -10.41 15.82
C HIS A 82 26.29 -10.57 14.56
N LEU A 83 27.45 -9.93 14.50
CA LEU A 83 28.41 -10.12 13.40
C LEU A 83 28.92 -11.57 13.35
N ALA A 84 29.15 -12.20 14.50
CA ALA A 84 29.52 -13.61 14.56
C ALA A 84 28.38 -14.54 14.12
N GLU A 85 27.13 -14.25 14.49
CA GLU A 85 25.96 -15.01 14.05
C GLU A 85 25.73 -14.90 12.54
N LEU A 86 25.86 -13.70 11.96
CA LEU A 86 25.81 -13.48 10.51
C LEU A 86 26.92 -14.24 9.77
N ALA A 87 28.07 -14.43 10.41
CA ALA A 87 29.18 -15.22 9.92
C ALA A 87 29.03 -16.74 10.19
N GLY A 88 27.90 -17.17 10.78
CA GLY A 88 27.56 -18.57 11.00
C GLY A 88 28.03 -19.16 12.34
N VAL A 89 28.53 -18.34 13.28
CA VAL A 89 28.99 -18.78 14.61
C VAL A 89 27.84 -18.70 15.62
N ARG A 90 27.32 -19.85 16.06
CA ARG A 90 26.27 -19.93 17.09
C ARG A 90 26.86 -20.16 18.48
N LEU A 91 26.55 -19.27 19.42
CA LEU A 91 26.96 -19.36 20.82
C LEU A 91 25.75 -19.72 21.68
N GLU A 92 25.73 -20.91 22.29
CA GLU A 92 24.64 -21.26 23.21
C GLU A 92 24.70 -20.41 24.50
N PRO A 93 23.60 -19.79 24.95
CA PRO A 93 23.60 -18.96 26.16
C PRO A 93 23.73 -19.83 27.44
N PRO A 94 24.34 -19.30 28.52
CA PRO A 94 24.53 -20.06 29.77
C PRO A 94 23.18 -20.30 30.47
N SER A 95 22.94 -21.56 30.86
CA SER A 95 21.75 -22.05 31.55
C SER A 95 21.59 -21.45 32.95
N ARG A 96 20.41 -20.90 33.26
CA ARG A 96 19.94 -20.60 34.64
C ARG A 96 18.90 -21.62 35.10
N PRO A 97 18.73 -21.83 36.43
CA PRO A 97 18.06 -23.00 37.00
C PRO A 97 16.54 -22.93 36.92
N ARG A 98 15.91 -24.10 36.87
CA ARG A 98 14.45 -24.32 36.92
C ARG A 98 13.87 -23.85 38.26
N ASP A 99 12.81 -23.05 38.22
CA ASP A 99 11.49 -23.46 38.74
C ASP A 99 10.39 -22.37 38.55
N THR A 100 9.21 -22.87 38.17
CA THR A 100 7.85 -22.38 38.44
C THR A 100 7.31 -21.07 37.81
N HIS A 101 6.11 -21.25 37.23
CA HIS A 101 5.07 -20.27 36.86
C HIS A 101 5.34 -19.26 35.74
N ALA A 102 4.59 -19.49 34.66
CA ALA A 102 3.74 -18.54 33.95
C ALA A 102 4.35 -17.34 33.21
N SER A 103 3.82 -17.21 31.99
CA SER A 103 3.56 -15.99 31.22
C SER A 103 4.68 -15.39 30.36
N ASN A 104 4.35 -15.41 29.07
CA ASN A 104 4.39 -14.30 28.12
C ASN A 104 5.74 -13.68 27.70
N ALA A 105 6.01 -13.97 26.42
CA ALA A 105 5.98 -13.00 25.32
C ALA A 105 7.28 -12.32 24.89
N SER A 106 7.35 -12.25 23.56
CA SER A 106 8.04 -11.25 22.72
C SER A 106 9.56 -11.40 22.61
N ASN A 107 10.20 -11.13 21.49
CA ASN A 107 9.80 -10.74 20.14
C ASN A 107 11.07 -10.90 19.31
N ALA A 108 11.00 -11.47 18.11
CA ALA A 108 12.10 -11.42 17.16
C ALA A 108 11.57 -11.05 15.79
N ASN A 109 11.63 -9.74 15.50
CA ASN A 109 11.62 -9.23 14.14
C ASN A 109 13.04 -9.35 13.57
N ASN A 110 13.19 -10.12 12.50
CA ASN A 110 14.16 -9.82 11.45
C ASN A 110 13.54 -10.23 10.12
N ALA A 111 13.53 -9.26 9.20
CA ALA A 111 13.00 -9.38 7.85
C ALA A 111 13.73 -10.48 7.06
N ALA A 112 12.97 -11.46 6.60
CA ALA A 112 13.39 -12.45 5.62
C ALA A 112 12.82 -12.07 4.25
N PRO A 113 13.48 -12.44 3.14
CA PRO A 113 12.93 -12.21 1.81
C PRO A 113 11.62 -12.98 1.64
N VAL A 114 10.72 -12.39 0.84
CA VAL A 114 9.36 -12.86 0.53
C VAL A 114 9.29 -14.38 0.39
N SER A 115 8.68 -15.04 1.37
CA SER A 115 8.30 -16.46 1.28
C SER A 115 6.84 -16.56 0.84
N HIS A 116 6.63 -17.19 -0.32
CA HIS A 116 5.31 -17.54 -0.86
C HIS A 116 4.72 -18.82 -0.23
N THR A 117 5.36 -19.37 0.81
CA THR A 117 5.04 -20.69 1.34
C THR A 117 4.23 -20.60 2.63
N ARG A 118 3.16 -21.39 2.73
CA ARG A 118 2.27 -21.53 3.91
C ARG A 118 2.96 -22.42 4.96
N THR A 119 2.37 -22.65 6.13
CA THR A 119 2.91 -23.55 7.18
C THR A 119 1.84 -24.48 7.74
N CYS A 120 2.27 -25.66 8.22
CA CYS A 120 1.46 -26.71 8.84
C CYS A 120 1.53 -26.64 10.38
N ASP A 121 0.47 -27.06 11.06
CA ASP A 121 0.55 -27.68 12.38
C ASP A 121 0.11 -29.14 12.24
N ASN A 122 1.01 -30.06 12.60
CA ASN A 122 0.65 -31.46 12.82
C ASN A 122 0.38 -31.64 14.31
N ASN A 123 -0.85 -32.03 14.63
CA ASN A 123 -1.32 -32.68 15.86
C ASN A 123 -0.40 -32.62 17.09
N VAL A 124 -0.51 -31.54 17.86
CA VAL A 124 -0.35 -31.58 19.31
C VAL A 124 -1.43 -30.67 19.90
N GLU A 125 -2.38 -31.23 20.64
CA GLU A 125 -3.32 -30.47 21.47
C GLU A 125 -2.52 -29.72 22.55
N ILE A 126 -2.13 -28.49 22.25
CA ILE A 126 -1.74 -27.52 23.26
C ILE A 126 -2.83 -26.44 23.22
N GLN A 127 -3.63 -26.38 24.29
CA GLN A 127 -4.53 -25.26 24.55
C GLN A 127 -3.68 -24.00 24.77
N ILE A 128 -3.28 -23.38 23.67
CA ILE A 128 -2.87 -21.99 23.65
C ILE A 128 -4.18 -21.21 23.73
N GLU A 129 -4.33 -20.33 24.73
CA GLU A 129 -5.40 -19.34 24.73
C GLU A 129 -5.35 -18.58 23.40
N GLU A 130 -6.24 -18.94 22.48
CA GLU A 130 -6.43 -18.23 21.23
C GLU A 130 -6.80 -16.79 21.58
N GLN A 131 -5.89 -15.84 21.33
CA GLN A 131 -6.36 -14.54 20.88
C GLN A 131 -7.03 -14.78 19.52
N VAL A 132 -8.29 -15.21 19.57
CA VAL A 132 -9.17 -15.34 18.41
C VAL A 132 -9.10 -13.99 17.70
N ASP A 133 -8.52 -13.97 16.49
CA ASP A 133 -8.64 -12.85 15.58
C ASP A 133 -10.15 -12.59 15.44
N PRO A 134 -10.71 -11.48 15.97
CA PRO A 134 -12.14 -11.41 16.24
C PRO A 134 -13.00 -11.43 14.96
N PHE A 135 -12.40 -11.44 13.77
CA PHE A 135 -13.08 -11.24 12.50
C PHE A 135 -12.59 -12.24 11.46
N THR A 136 -13.21 -13.42 11.44
CA THR A 136 -12.87 -14.49 10.49
C THR A 136 -13.46 -14.30 9.09
N HIS A 137 -14.45 -13.41 8.88
CA HIS A 137 -15.14 -13.33 7.57
C HIS A 137 -15.70 -11.95 7.21
N LEU A 138 -14.90 -10.89 7.03
CA LEU A 138 -15.38 -9.63 6.42
C LEU A 138 -15.99 -9.87 5.03
N PRO A 139 -16.90 -9.00 4.56
CA PRO A 139 -17.60 -9.24 3.30
C PRO A 139 -16.62 -9.21 2.13
N PHE A 140 -16.80 -10.16 1.21
CA PHE A 140 -16.19 -10.10 -0.12
C PHE A 140 -16.90 -9.06 -0.98
N PHE A 141 -16.26 -8.68 -2.07
CA PHE A 141 -16.99 -7.96 -3.10
C PHE A 141 -18.05 -8.86 -3.75
N PRO A 142 -19.22 -8.31 -4.13
CA PRO A 142 -20.30 -9.10 -4.68
C PRO A 142 -19.88 -9.86 -5.94
N GLU A 143 -20.22 -11.14 -5.99
CA GLU A 143 -20.07 -11.96 -7.19
C GLU A 143 -21.33 -11.86 -8.05
N GLY A 144 -21.20 -12.16 -9.35
CA GLY A 144 -22.33 -12.19 -10.29
C GLY A 144 -22.35 -11.06 -11.31
N HIS A 145 -21.52 -10.02 -11.11
CA HIS A 145 -21.27 -9.01 -12.13
C HIS A 145 -20.17 -9.48 -13.09
N GLU A 146 -20.39 -9.33 -14.39
CA GLU A 146 -19.34 -9.58 -15.37
C GLU A 146 -18.44 -8.35 -15.42
N TRP A 147 -17.28 -8.36 -14.77
CA TRP A 147 -16.30 -7.26 -14.85
C TRP A 147 -15.74 -7.08 -16.28
N PRO A 148 -15.17 -5.90 -16.62
CA PRO A 148 -14.44 -5.69 -17.87
C PRO A 148 -13.36 -6.74 -18.10
N ARG A 149 -13.11 -7.08 -19.36
CA ARG A 149 -12.19 -8.16 -19.78
C ARG A 149 -10.83 -8.11 -19.06
N MET A 150 -10.19 -6.94 -19.04
CA MET A 150 -8.91 -6.73 -18.35
C MET A 150 -8.98 -7.08 -16.85
N LEU A 151 -10.03 -6.61 -16.15
CA LEU A 151 -10.22 -6.91 -14.72
C LEU A 151 -10.52 -8.39 -14.48
N ARG A 152 -11.31 -9.04 -15.36
CA ARG A 152 -11.53 -10.50 -15.29
C ARG A 152 -10.24 -11.28 -15.45
N GLN A 153 -9.38 -10.90 -16.39
CA GLN A 153 -8.07 -11.54 -16.60
C GLN A 153 -7.19 -11.39 -15.35
N ILE A 154 -7.15 -10.21 -14.75
CA ILE A 154 -6.39 -9.95 -13.51
C ILE A 154 -6.94 -10.81 -12.35
N MET A 155 -8.25 -10.79 -12.13
CA MET A 155 -8.90 -11.52 -11.03
C MET A 155 -8.78 -13.05 -11.18
N ALA A 156 -8.69 -13.57 -12.42
CA ALA A 156 -8.59 -15.01 -12.67
C ALA A 156 -7.35 -15.66 -12.02
N PHE A 157 -6.31 -14.88 -11.71
CA PHE A 157 -5.11 -15.37 -11.00
C PHE A 157 -5.32 -15.53 -9.48
N GLY A 158 -6.43 -15.04 -8.93
CA GLY A 158 -6.77 -15.19 -7.51
C GLY A 158 -7.29 -16.60 -7.20
N GLN A 159 -6.60 -17.32 -6.31
CA GLN A 159 -6.96 -18.67 -5.90
C GLN A 159 -8.07 -18.70 -4.84
N SER A 160 -8.22 -17.61 -4.08
CA SER A 160 -9.28 -17.42 -3.09
C SER A 160 -10.09 -16.16 -3.39
N ARG A 161 -11.26 -15.99 -2.76
CA ARG A 161 -12.09 -14.80 -2.93
C ARG A 161 -11.36 -13.53 -2.49
N GLU A 162 -10.63 -13.62 -1.38
CA GLU A 162 -9.80 -12.54 -0.86
C GLU A 162 -8.74 -12.10 -1.88
N GLN A 163 -8.07 -13.06 -2.52
CA GLN A 163 -7.07 -12.75 -3.54
C GLN A 163 -7.69 -12.10 -4.77
N ARG A 164 -8.90 -12.51 -5.17
CA ARG A 164 -9.62 -11.89 -6.29
C ARG A 164 -9.97 -10.44 -5.98
N ASP A 165 -10.44 -10.15 -4.77
CA ASP A 165 -10.74 -8.78 -4.33
C ASP A 165 -9.48 -7.92 -4.25
N VAL A 166 -8.38 -8.45 -3.70
CA VAL A 166 -7.07 -7.77 -3.65
C VAL A 166 -6.55 -7.48 -5.06
N LEU A 167 -6.68 -8.43 -5.99
CA LEU A 167 -6.28 -8.25 -7.39
C LEU A 167 -7.18 -7.25 -8.12
N LEU A 168 -8.49 -7.23 -7.84
CA LEU A 168 -9.42 -6.23 -8.38
C LEU A 168 -9.01 -4.82 -7.94
N LEU A 169 -8.79 -4.59 -6.64
CA LEU A 169 -8.35 -3.28 -6.13
C LEU A 169 -6.98 -2.88 -6.64
N GLY A 170 -6.02 -3.82 -6.69
CA GLY A 170 -4.69 -3.57 -7.23
C GLY A 170 -4.71 -3.24 -8.72
N GLY A 171 -5.51 -3.96 -9.50
CA GLY A 171 -5.75 -3.69 -10.92
C GLY A 171 -6.39 -2.32 -11.15
N LEU A 172 -7.47 -2.00 -10.44
CA LEU A 172 -8.12 -0.69 -10.52
C LEU A 172 -7.15 0.45 -10.17
N THR A 173 -6.35 0.28 -9.11
CA THR A 173 -5.39 1.31 -8.68
C THR A 173 -4.27 1.54 -9.69
N THR A 174 -3.70 0.45 -10.23
CA THR A 174 -2.58 0.52 -11.19
C THR A 174 -3.02 1.02 -12.56
N LEU A 175 -4.10 0.47 -13.11
CA LEU A 175 -4.67 0.93 -14.38
C LEU A 175 -5.19 2.37 -14.25
N GLY A 176 -5.88 2.69 -13.14
CA GLY A 176 -6.35 4.04 -12.83
C GLY A 176 -5.21 5.07 -12.77
N ALA A 177 -4.07 4.71 -12.18
CA ALA A 177 -2.89 5.58 -12.17
C ALA A 177 -2.40 5.93 -13.57
N SER A 178 -2.40 4.95 -14.50
CA SER A 178 -1.96 5.17 -15.89
C SER A 178 -2.90 6.08 -16.69
N LEU A 179 -4.16 6.20 -16.26
CA LEU A 179 -5.20 7.00 -16.90
C LEU A 179 -5.36 8.41 -16.31
N ALA A 180 -4.58 8.76 -15.28
CA ALA A 180 -4.88 9.89 -14.40
C ALA A 180 -4.81 11.28 -15.05
N GLN A 181 -4.22 11.44 -16.23
CA GLN A 181 -4.25 12.69 -17.00
C GLN A 181 -5.36 12.74 -18.05
N THR A 182 -5.90 11.59 -18.42
CA THR A 182 -6.87 11.45 -19.52
C THR A 182 -8.28 11.33 -18.98
N LEU A 183 -8.47 10.58 -17.88
CA LEU A 183 -9.76 10.17 -17.38
C LEU A 183 -10.15 10.97 -16.12
N ARG A 184 -11.34 11.58 -16.17
CA ARG A 184 -11.89 12.39 -15.08
C ARG A 184 -13.40 12.23 -14.92
N PHE A 185 -13.92 12.72 -13.81
CA PHE A 185 -15.35 12.89 -13.56
C PHE A 185 -15.60 14.14 -12.71
N LEU A 186 -16.81 14.69 -12.80
CA LEU A 186 -17.20 15.88 -12.04
C LEU A 186 -17.97 15.48 -10.79
N TYR A 187 -17.55 15.95 -9.62
CA TYR A 187 -18.23 15.71 -8.36
C TYR A 187 -18.07 16.90 -7.42
N GLY A 188 -19.17 17.37 -6.82
CA GLY A 188 -19.14 18.54 -5.93
C GLY A 188 -18.59 19.82 -6.59
N GLY A 189 -18.74 19.97 -7.91
CA GLY A 189 -18.20 21.10 -8.67
C GLY A 189 -16.68 21.05 -8.94
N LYS A 190 -15.99 19.96 -8.56
CA LYS A 190 -14.55 19.75 -8.79
C LYS A 190 -14.31 18.56 -9.72
N TRP A 191 -13.32 18.67 -10.59
CA TRP A 191 -12.85 17.55 -11.42
C TRP A 191 -11.95 16.64 -10.59
N PHE A 192 -12.32 15.37 -10.54
CA PHE A 192 -11.50 14.31 -9.96
C PHE A 192 -10.99 13.38 -11.07
N PHE A 193 -9.78 12.86 -10.90
CA PHE A 193 -9.11 11.99 -11.86
C PHE A 193 -8.98 10.57 -11.29
N SER A 194 -8.64 9.61 -12.15
CA SER A 194 -8.60 8.18 -11.85
C SER A 194 -7.50 7.73 -10.86
N SER A 195 -6.80 8.64 -10.19
CA SER A 195 -5.80 8.30 -9.18
C SER A 195 -6.46 7.74 -7.91
N LEU A 196 -6.04 6.55 -7.47
CA LEU A 196 -6.60 5.85 -6.32
C LEU A 196 -5.54 5.63 -5.23
N GLN A 197 -5.98 5.61 -3.97
CA GLN A 197 -5.14 5.30 -2.82
C GLN A 197 -5.72 4.09 -2.09
N THR A 198 -4.99 2.97 -2.08
CA THR A 198 -5.46 1.66 -1.66
C THR A 198 -4.49 1.07 -0.65
N PHE A 199 -5.01 0.62 0.49
CA PHE A 199 -4.25 -0.03 1.54
C PHE A 199 -4.86 -1.40 1.88
N ILE A 200 -4.15 -2.46 1.48
CA ILE A 200 -4.48 -3.84 1.81
C ILE A 200 -3.83 -4.24 3.15
N VAL A 201 -4.64 -4.54 4.15
CA VAL A 201 -4.16 -4.98 5.47
C VAL A 201 -4.33 -6.48 5.58
N ALA A 202 -3.27 -7.22 5.88
CA ALA A 202 -3.36 -8.67 6.11
C ALA A 202 -2.29 -9.15 7.08
N PRO A 203 -2.59 -10.12 7.97
CA PRO A 203 -1.57 -10.79 8.77
C PRO A 203 -0.43 -11.37 7.89
N PRO A 204 0.76 -11.64 8.48
CA PRO A 204 1.83 -12.36 7.79
C PRO A 204 1.34 -13.68 7.20
N ALA A 205 1.91 -14.08 6.05
CA ALA A 205 1.56 -15.31 5.33
C ALA A 205 0.09 -15.46 4.87
N SER A 206 -0.71 -14.38 4.85
CA SER A 206 -2.11 -14.42 4.41
C SER A 206 -2.31 -14.53 2.89
N GLY A 207 -1.24 -14.49 2.08
CA GLY A 207 -1.35 -14.54 0.62
C GLY A 207 -1.50 -13.17 -0.07
N LYS A 208 -1.29 -12.06 0.66
CA LYS A 208 -1.31 -10.68 0.12
C LYS A 208 -0.25 -10.39 -0.96
N GLY A 209 0.74 -11.28 -1.12
CA GLY A 209 1.82 -11.13 -2.10
C GLY A 209 1.35 -11.12 -3.57
N VAL A 210 0.13 -11.58 -3.85
CA VAL A 210 -0.50 -11.45 -5.19
C VAL A 210 -0.58 -10.00 -5.67
N LEU A 211 -0.60 -9.04 -4.73
CA LEU A 211 -0.64 -7.61 -5.05
C LEU A 211 0.59 -7.16 -5.85
N ALA A 212 1.75 -7.80 -5.64
CA ALA A 212 3.00 -7.47 -6.35
C ALA A 212 2.86 -7.62 -7.86
N TRP A 213 2.03 -8.55 -8.34
CA TRP A 213 1.81 -8.77 -9.77
C TRP A 213 1.15 -7.57 -10.44
N THR A 214 0.24 -6.88 -9.74
CA THR A 214 -0.49 -5.73 -10.31
C THR A 214 0.44 -4.57 -10.68
N ARG A 215 1.56 -4.40 -9.96
CA ARG A 215 2.61 -3.42 -10.31
C ARG A 215 3.15 -3.64 -11.72
N MET A 216 3.19 -4.89 -12.19
CA MET A 216 3.74 -5.24 -13.49
C MET A 216 2.88 -4.74 -14.66
N LEU A 217 1.59 -4.45 -14.43
CA LEU A 217 0.68 -3.87 -15.43
C LEU A 217 1.17 -2.49 -15.92
N VAL A 218 1.86 -1.75 -15.05
CA VAL A 218 2.37 -0.40 -15.34
C VAL A 218 3.91 -0.34 -15.43
N GLN A 219 4.59 -1.47 -15.28
CA GLN A 219 6.04 -1.53 -15.42
C GLN A 219 6.53 -1.10 -16.82
N PRO A 220 5.86 -1.47 -17.94
CA PRO A 220 6.26 -0.97 -19.26
C PRO A 220 6.24 0.55 -19.38
N ILE A 221 5.29 1.23 -18.71
CA ILE A 221 5.21 2.70 -18.70
C ILE A 221 6.43 3.28 -17.97
N HIS A 222 6.79 2.68 -16.84
CA HIS A 222 7.99 3.06 -16.10
C HIS A 222 9.24 2.88 -16.95
N ASP A 223 9.42 1.71 -17.56
CA ASP A 223 10.61 1.35 -18.31
C ASP A 223 10.84 2.27 -19.52
N GLU A 224 9.79 2.65 -20.25
CA GLU A 224 9.89 3.59 -21.37
C GLU A 224 10.32 4.99 -20.93
N ILE A 225 9.79 5.48 -19.81
CA ILE A 225 10.21 6.76 -19.23
C ILE A 225 11.68 6.68 -18.80
N ARG A 226 12.09 5.59 -18.13
CA ARG A 226 13.48 5.41 -17.69
C ARG A 226 14.45 5.29 -18.86
N ALA A 227 14.07 4.61 -19.94
CA ALA A 227 14.87 4.53 -21.16
C ALA A 227 15.07 5.91 -21.79
N THR A 228 14.01 6.71 -21.88
CA THR A 228 14.07 8.09 -22.39
C THR A 228 15.00 8.96 -21.54
N VAL A 229 14.86 8.91 -20.21
CA VAL A 229 15.71 9.65 -19.28
C VAL A 229 17.18 9.20 -19.37
N ALA A 230 17.44 7.91 -19.55
CA ALA A 230 18.80 7.40 -19.71
C ALA A 230 19.46 7.92 -21.00
N GLU A 231 18.70 8.03 -22.10
CA GLU A 231 19.18 8.57 -23.37
C GLU A 231 19.44 10.08 -23.27
N GLU A 232 18.53 10.84 -22.63
CA GLU A 232 18.74 12.26 -22.34
C GLU A 232 19.97 12.49 -21.47
N MET A 233 20.16 11.68 -20.43
CA MET A 233 21.35 11.74 -19.57
C MET A 233 22.63 11.43 -20.34
N LYS A 234 22.59 10.51 -21.32
CA LYS A 234 23.74 10.21 -22.19
C LYS A 234 24.07 11.40 -23.08
N ARG A 235 23.06 12.06 -23.66
CA ARG A 235 23.22 13.29 -24.45
C ARG A 235 23.79 14.42 -23.60
N TYR A 236 23.21 14.68 -22.43
CA TYR A 236 23.69 15.67 -21.47
C TYR A 236 25.16 15.44 -21.08
N LYS A 237 25.56 14.21 -20.74
CA LYS A 237 26.97 13.90 -20.41
C LYS A 237 27.91 14.19 -21.57
N LYS A 238 27.50 13.93 -22.81
CA LYS A 238 28.29 14.22 -24.01
C LYS A 238 28.44 15.74 -24.20
N GLU A 239 27.33 16.47 -24.14
CA GLU A 239 27.30 17.93 -24.25
C GLU A 239 28.10 18.59 -23.13
N MET A 240 27.96 18.12 -21.89
CA MET A 240 28.71 18.61 -20.73
C MET A 240 30.21 18.32 -20.87
N THR A 241 30.60 17.22 -21.50
CA THR A 241 32.02 16.94 -21.82
C THR A 241 32.54 17.92 -22.87
N SER A 242 31.78 18.15 -23.94
CA SER A 242 32.11 19.15 -24.97
C SER A 242 32.19 20.55 -24.37
N PHE A 243 31.21 20.96 -23.58
CA PHE A 243 31.20 22.23 -22.84
C PHE A 243 32.43 22.38 -21.94
N ASN A 244 32.79 21.31 -21.20
CA ASN A 244 33.96 21.34 -20.34
C ASN A 244 35.28 21.47 -21.08
N SER A 245 35.35 21.03 -22.34
CA SER A 245 36.53 21.16 -23.21
C SER A 245 36.73 22.57 -23.81
N LEU A 246 35.72 23.45 -23.79
CA LEU A 246 35.76 24.78 -24.42
C LEU A 246 36.71 25.79 -23.73
N GLY A 247 37.29 25.47 -22.56
CA GLY A 247 38.26 26.33 -21.88
C GLY A 247 37.79 27.79 -21.71
N ARG A 248 38.44 28.74 -22.38
CA ARG A 248 38.10 30.18 -22.35
C ARG A 248 36.82 30.53 -23.11
N GLU A 249 36.36 29.67 -24.03
CA GLU A 249 35.12 29.86 -24.80
C GLU A 249 33.85 29.48 -24.02
N LYS A 250 34.00 28.87 -22.82
CA LYS A 250 32.87 28.58 -21.92
C LYS A 250 31.99 29.79 -21.62
N ALA A 251 32.59 30.98 -21.52
CA ALA A 251 31.86 32.23 -21.24
C ALA A 251 30.91 32.65 -22.38
N LYS A 252 31.00 32.03 -23.56
CA LYS A 252 30.15 32.29 -24.73
C LYS A 252 29.21 31.13 -25.06
N ALA A 253 29.33 30.00 -24.37
CA ALA A 253 28.52 28.82 -24.59
C ALA A 253 27.52 28.66 -23.45
N GLU A 254 26.31 28.20 -23.78
CA GLU A 254 25.31 27.86 -22.76
C GLU A 254 25.69 26.56 -22.06
N GLU A 255 25.58 26.55 -20.73
CA GLU A 255 25.79 25.34 -19.94
C GLU A 255 24.66 24.34 -20.22
N PRO A 256 24.96 23.09 -20.58
CA PRO A 256 23.92 22.08 -20.81
C PRO A 256 23.04 21.89 -19.57
N GLU A 257 21.72 21.83 -19.77
CA GLU A 257 20.79 21.62 -18.66
C GLU A 257 20.69 20.13 -18.28
N MET A 258 20.72 19.84 -16.98
CA MET A 258 20.54 18.49 -16.48
C MET A 258 19.09 18.03 -16.70
N PRO A 259 18.86 16.89 -17.35
CA PRO A 259 17.50 16.42 -17.61
C PRO A 259 16.82 15.96 -16.31
N LEU A 260 15.50 16.16 -16.25
CA LEU A 260 14.67 15.78 -15.11
C LEU A 260 14.64 14.26 -14.90
N ASN A 261 14.67 13.81 -13.65
CA ASN A 261 14.69 12.40 -13.31
C ASN A 261 13.27 11.78 -13.32
N ARG A 262 12.63 11.81 -14.49
CA ARG A 262 11.25 11.34 -14.67
C ARG A 262 11.11 9.84 -14.40
N MET A 263 10.01 9.46 -13.77
CA MET A 263 9.64 8.06 -13.53
C MET A 263 8.14 7.92 -13.24
N PHE A 264 7.56 6.77 -13.57
CA PHE A 264 6.14 6.53 -13.29
C PHE A 264 5.90 5.87 -11.92
N ILE A 265 6.85 5.08 -11.45
CA ILE A 265 6.73 4.31 -10.21
C ILE A 265 7.73 4.86 -9.21
N PHE A 266 7.23 5.35 -8.09
CA PHE A 266 8.02 5.95 -7.03
C PHE A 266 8.31 4.93 -5.94
N SER A 267 9.52 5.01 -5.38
CA SER A 267 9.91 4.21 -4.22
C SER A 267 9.31 4.79 -2.94
N GLY A 268 8.71 3.94 -2.10
CA GLY A 268 8.11 4.34 -0.83
C GLY A 268 9.12 4.70 0.27
N ASN A 269 10.39 4.37 0.09
CA ASN A 269 11.49 4.62 1.04
C ASN A 269 12.17 5.99 0.87
N ASN A 270 11.51 6.95 0.22
CA ASN A 270 12.07 8.28 -0.06
C ASN A 270 11.72 9.28 1.05
N THR A 271 12.40 10.43 1.13
CA THR A 271 11.95 11.55 1.98
C THR A 271 10.78 12.27 1.31
N GLY A 272 9.95 13.04 2.02
CA GLY A 272 8.80 13.72 1.40
C GLY A 272 9.22 14.79 0.42
N THR A 273 10.34 15.45 0.67
CA THR A 273 10.97 16.34 -0.31
C THR A 273 11.45 15.58 -1.56
N GLY A 274 11.96 14.36 -1.40
CA GLY A 274 12.35 13.49 -2.51
C GLY A 274 11.16 12.97 -3.31
N ILE A 275 10.05 12.61 -2.65
CA ILE A 275 8.83 12.20 -3.36
C ILE A 275 8.18 13.37 -4.10
N LEU A 276 8.16 14.53 -3.45
CA LEU A 276 7.63 15.76 -4.00
C LEU A 276 8.42 16.13 -5.27
N GLN A 277 9.76 16.01 -5.23
CA GLN A 277 10.59 16.15 -6.42
C GLN A 277 10.21 15.17 -7.52
N ASN A 278 10.11 13.88 -7.19
CA ASN A 278 9.80 12.85 -8.19
C ASN A 278 8.45 13.10 -8.87
N ILE A 279 7.45 13.54 -8.11
CA ILE A 279 6.11 13.87 -8.62
C ILE A 279 6.20 15.09 -9.54
N ILE A 280 6.86 16.16 -9.12
CA ILE A 280 7.00 17.39 -9.91
C ILE A 280 7.78 17.13 -11.20
N ASP A 281 8.93 16.45 -11.11
CA ASP A 281 9.76 16.10 -12.27
C ASP A 281 8.97 15.26 -13.28
N SER A 282 8.09 14.38 -12.80
CA SER A 282 7.27 13.48 -13.62
C SER A 282 5.94 14.11 -14.07
N GLY A 283 5.83 15.44 -14.04
CA GLY A 283 4.64 16.16 -14.53
C GLY A 283 3.38 15.92 -13.70
N GLY A 284 3.57 15.54 -12.43
CA GLY A 284 2.50 15.34 -11.47
C GLY A 284 1.89 13.95 -11.43
N VAL A 285 2.35 13.00 -12.23
CA VAL A 285 1.74 11.66 -12.31
C VAL A 285 2.69 10.60 -11.80
N GLY A 286 2.16 9.64 -11.05
CA GLY A 286 2.81 8.37 -10.82
C GLY A 286 2.12 7.54 -9.76
N ILE A 287 2.76 6.44 -9.39
CA ILE A 287 2.24 5.48 -8.42
C ILE A 287 3.32 5.04 -7.43
N ILE A 288 2.94 4.91 -6.17
CA ILE A 288 3.73 4.18 -5.17
C ILE A 288 3.14 2.77 -5.08
N CYS A 289 3.95 1.74 -5.31
CA CYS A 289 3.55 0.35 -5.19
C CYS A 289 4.48 -0.38 -4.22
N GLU A 290 4.06 -0.54 -2.96
CA GLU A 290 4.85 -1.19 -1.91
C GLU A 290 4.09 -2.33 -1.25
N THR A 291 4.71 -3.51 -1.16
CA THR A 291 4.09 -4.67 -0.51
C THR A 291 4.22 -4.63 1.01
N GLU A 292 5.01 -3.71 1.55
CA GLU A 292 5.24 -3.56 2.99
C GLU A 292 5.10 -2.09 3.39
N ALA A 293 4.09 -1.81 4.21
CA ALA A 293 3.74 -0.45 4.61
C ALA A 293 4.77 0.19 5.56
N ASP A 294 5.66 -0.58 6.17
CA ASP A 294 6.74 -0.07 7.01
C ASP A 294 7.79 0.72 6.22
N MET A 295 8.06 0.36 4.95
CA MET A 295 8.94 1.15 4.08
C MET A 295 8.46 2.59 3.95
N VAL A 296 7.14 2.77 3.82
CA VAL A 296 6.49 4.09 3.77
C VAL A 296 6.38 4.73 5.16
N SER A 297 6.08 3.93 6.18
CA SER A 297 5.92 4.42 7.56
C SER A 297 7.22 5.01 8.12
N ASN A 298 8.36 4.40 7.83
CA ASN A 298 9.68 4.90 8.23
C ASN A 298 9.99 6.26 7.59
N SER A 299 9.61 6.42 6.32
CA SER A 299 9.69 7.70 5.61
C SER A 299 8.80 8.77 6.26
N ILE A 300 7.56 8.43 6.60
CA ILE A 300 6.64 9.36 7.29
C ILE A 300 7.20 9.79 8.65
N ALA A 301 7.74 8.85 9.43
CA ALA A 301 8.25 9.13 10.77
C ALA A 301 9.50 10.02 10.76
N SER A 302 10.34 9.90 9.73
CA SER A 302 11.60 10.65 9.61
C SER A 302 11.44 12.05 9.00
N ASP A 303 10.32 12.33 8.35
CA ASP A 303 10.12 13.52 7.51
C ASP A 303 9.15 14.56 8.10
N TYR A 304 8.93 14.53 9.41
CA TYR A 304 8.10 15.49 10.17
C TYR A 304 6.69 15.73 9.57
N GLY A 305 6.14 14.76 8.85
CA GLY A 305 4.79 14.80 8.30
C GLY A 305 4.62 15.34 6.87
N HIS A 306 5.68 15.82 6.21
CA HIS A 306 5.59 16.33 4.82
C HIS A 306 5.15 15.24 3.84
N TRP A 307 5.60 13.99 4.03
CA TRP A 307 5.12 12.85 3.26
C TRP A 307 3.60 12.64 3.32
N SER A 308 3.00 12.74 4.52
CA SER A 308 1.55 12.58 4.71
C SER A 308 0.77 13.72 4.08
N GLU A 309 1.31 14.95 4.10
CA GLU A 309 0.75 16.10 3.40
C GLU A 309 0.71 15.89 1.89
N VAL A 310 1.79 15.38 1.28
CA VAL A 310 1.83 15.09 -0.17
C VAL A 310 0.76 14.07 -0.56
N ILE A 311 0.60 12.98 0.21
CA ILE A 311 -0.43 11.96 -0.07
C ILE A 311 -1.84 12.56 0.06
N ARG A 312 -2.10 13.34 1.11
CA ARG A 312 -3.42 13.97 1.33
C ARG A 312 -3.78 14.97 0.22
N SER A 313 -2.83 15.82 -0.16
CA SER A 313 -2.99 16.82 -1.23
C SER A 313 -3.20 16.14 -2.59
N SER A 314 -2.50 15.02 -2.82
CA SER A 314 -2.63 14.25 -4.05
C SER A 314 -4.00 13.59 -4.22
N PHE A 315 -4.67 13.21 -3.13
CA PHE A 315 -6.04 12.70 -3.23
C PHE A 315 -6.97 13.75 -3.82
N ASP A 316 -6.78 15.04 -3.49
CA ASP A 316 -7.63 16.12 -3.96
C ASP A 316 -7.13 16.73 -5.28
N HIS A 317 -6.02 16.25 -5.84
CA HIS A 317 -5.36 16.86 -6.99
C HIS A 317 -4.94 18.32 -6.77
N ASP A 318 -4.63 18.65 -5.52
CA ASP A 318 -4.23 19.99 -5.12
C ASP A 318 -2.82 20.31 -5.65
N PRO A 319 -2.47 21.60 -5.80
CA PRO A 319 -1.14 22.00 -6.22
C PRO A 319 -0.07 21.55 -5.23
N LEU A 320 1.09 21.18 -5.76
CA LEU A 320 2.27 20.82 -4.98
C LEU A 320 3.38 21.81 -5.31
N SER A 321 4.04 22.35 -4.28
CA SER A 321 5.19 23.23 -4.48
C SER A 321 6.28 22.95 -3.46
N TYR A 322 7.52 23.21 -3.84
CA TYR A 322 8.63 23.27 -2.90
C TYR A 322 9.56 24.43 -3.23
N ASN A 323 10.25 24.92 -2.21
CA ASN A 323 11.27 25.94 -2.32
C ASN A 323 12.55 25.45 -1.65
N ARG A 324 13.58 25.16 -2.46
CA ARG A 324 14.91 24.77 -1.96
C ARG A 324 15.76 26.02 -1.75
N ARG A 325 16.00 26.36 -0.48
CA ARG A 325 16.84 27.51 -0.10
C ARG A 325 18.27 27.42 -0.63
N THR A 326 18.84 26.21 -0.72
CA THR A 326 20.24 25.98 -1.14
C THR A 326 20.47 26.36 -2.59
N ASP A 327 19.55 25.98 -3.48
CA ASP A 327 19.67 26.19 -4.93
C ASP A 327 18.81 27.36 -5.44
N ARG A 328 18.12 28.07 -4.53
CA ARG A 328 17.12 29.12 -4.84
C ARG A 328 16.09 28.65 -5.87
N GLU A 329 15.73 27.37 -5.79
CA GLU A 329 14.86 26.74 -6.75
C GLU A 329 13.44 26.68 -6.20
N TYR A 330 12.53 27.40 -6.85
CA TYR A 330 11.10 27.28 -6.65
C TYR A 330 10.51 26.44 -7.78
N ARG A 331 9.80 25.37 -7.42
CA ARG A 331 9.00 24.60 -8.35
C ARG A 331 7.59 24.45 -7.84
N GLU A 332 6.66 24.51 -8.78
CA GLU A 332 5.23 24.35 -8.54
C GLU A 332 4.63 23.46 -9.63
N LEU A 333 3.75 22.58 -9.19
CA LEU A 333 2.92 21.71 -10.01
C LEU A 333 1.46 22.03 -9.69
N ARG A 334 0.67 22.33 -10.72
CA ARG A 334 -0.73 22.74 -10.55
C ARG A 334 -1.65 21.62 -10.09
N HIS A 335 -1.39 20.39 -10.53
CA HIS A 335 -2.22 19.23 -10.22
C HIS A 335 -1.34 18.00 -9.97
N SER A 336 -1.55 17.35 -8.83
CA SER A 336 -0.92 16.07 -8.51
C SER A 336 -1.89 14.89 -8.70
N HIS A 337 -1.40 13.86 -9.36
CA HIS A 337 -2.10 12.65 -9.75
C HIS A 337 -1.37 11.41 -9.21
N LEU A 338 -1.03 11.44 -7.92
CA LEU A 338 -0.36 10.33 -7.25
C LEU A 338 -1.38 9.25 -6.86
N SER A 339 -1.14 8.04 -7.36
CA SER A 339 -1.80 6.84 -6.85
C SER A 339 -0.93 6.14 -5.82
N VAL A 340 -1.55 5.44 -4.89
CA VAL A 340 -0.85 4.72 -3.81
C VAL A 340 -1.45 3.33 -3.73
N LEU A 341 -0.63 2.30 -3.86
CA LEU A 341 -1.00 0.91 -3.67
C LEU A 341 -0.03 0.30 -2.66
N ILE A 342 -0.51 0.11 -1.45
CA ILE A 342 0.31 -0.40 -0.36
C ILE A 342 -0.33 -1.61 0.30
N SER A 343 0.49 -2.54 0.78
CA SER A 343 0.03 -3.58 1.69
C SER A 343 0.84 -3.65 2.96
N GLY A 344 0.23 -4.12 4.03
CA GLY A 344 0.89 -4.17 5.34
C GLY A 344 0.17 -5.08 6.32
N THR A 345 0.80 -5.32 7.45
CA THR A 345 0.20 -6.05 8.57
C THR A 345 -0.63 -5.11 9.44
N PRO A 346 -1.56 -5.63 10.27
CA PRO A 346 -2.34 -4.80 11.19
C PRO A 346 -1.46 -3.90 12.08
N GLY A 347 -0.30 -4.41 12.52
CA GLY A 347 0.67 -3.63 13.31
C GLY A 347 1.31 -2.46 12.57
N GLN A 348 1.30 -2.47 11.23
CA GLN A 348 1.84 -1.40 10.38
C GLN A 348 0.80 -0.30 10.06
N VAL A 349 -0.48 -0.49 10.40
CA VAL A 349 -1.52 0.52 10.16
C VAL A 349 -1.26 1.78 10.99
N LYS A 350 -1.01 1.64 12.30
CA LYS A 350 -0.78 2.79 13.20
C LYS A 350 0.49 3.59 12.86
N PRO A 351 1.66 2.98 12.58
CA PRO A 351 2.83 3.73 12.14
C PRO A 351 2.60 4.55 10.87
N LEU A 352 1.83 4.02 9.92
CA LEU A 352 1.52 4.72 8.67
C LEU A 352 0.45 5.81 8.86
N ILE A 353 -0.61 5.47 9.60
CA ILE A 353 -1.78 6.31 9.83
C ILE A 353 -1.93 6.45 11.35
N PRO A 354 -1.25 7.45 11.97
CA PRO A 354 -1.17 7.55 13.43
C PRO A 354 -2.50 7.90 14.09
N SER A 355 -3.41 8.58 13.37
CA SER A 355 -4.76 8.95 13.82
C SER A 355 -5.69 9.04 12.62
N SER A 356 -6.98 8.85 12.86
CA SER A 356 -8.03 9.03 11.86
C SER A 356 -8.37 10.51 11.61
N GLU A 357 -8.00 11.41 12.54
CA GLU A 357 -8.37 12.83 12.52
C GLU A 357 -7.58 13.65 11.49
N ASN A 358 -6.36 13.22 11.12
CA ASN A 358 -5.51 13.97 10.19
C ASN A 358 -6.00 13.90 8.72
N GLY A 359 -7.07 13.14 8.46
CA GLY A 359 -7.70 12.99 7.15
C GLY A 359 -6.98 12.06 6.18
N LEU A 360 -5.87 11.40 6.57
CA LEU A 360 -5.20 10.41 5.74
C LEU A 360 -6.03 9.11 5.65
N PHE A 361 -6.61 8.68 6.78
CA PHE A 361 -7.42 7.47 6.87
C PHE A 361 -8.59 7.46 5.88
N SER A 362 -9.41 8.50 5.90
CA SER A 362 -10.64 8.57 5.09
C SER A 362 -10.39 8.61 3.58
N ARG A 363 -9.16 8.93 3.15
CA ARG A 363 -8.77 8.95 1.73
C ARG A 363 -8.37 7.57 1.20
N GLN A 364 -8.05 6.62 2.08
CA GLN A 364 -7.65 5.28 1.67
C GLN A 364 -8.86 4.38 1.38
N MET A 365 -8.75 3.56 0.34
CA MET A 365 -9.58 2.39 0.13
C MET A 365 -8.96 1.21 0.88
N PHE A 366 -9.72 0.67 1.82
CA PHE A 366 -9.23 -0.38 2.71
C PHE A 366 -9.80 -1.75 2.34
N TYR A 367 -8.96 -2.78 2.48
CA TYR A 367 -9.39 -4.17 2.43
C TYR A 367 -8.58 -4.99 3.44
N TYR A 368 -9.26 -5.74 4.30
CA TYR A 368 -8.65 -6.66 5.24
C TYR A 368 -8.75 -8.09 4.71
N MET A 369 -7.59 -8.71 4.50
CA MET A 369 -7.49 -10.11 4.11
C MET A 369 -7.17 -10.97 5.35
N PRO A 370 -8.04 -11.91 5.74
CA PRO A 370 -7.83 -12.75 6.92
C PRO A 370 -6.64 -13.71 6.77
N ARG A 371 -6.16 -14.23 7.90
CA ARG A 371 -5.09 -15.24 7.94
C ARG A 371 -5.55 -16.53 7.26
N VAL A 372 -4.64 -17.14 6.51
CA VAL A 372 -4.83 -18.51 5.99
C VAL A 372 -4.75 -19.50 7.15
N LEU A 373 -5.82 -20.24 7.40
CA LEU A 373 -5.93 -21.19 8.53
C LEU A 373 -5.43 -22.60 8.23
N HIS A 374 -5.33 -22.96 6.95
CA HIS A 374 -4.91 -24.30 6.53
C HIS A 374 -3.79 -24.23 5.50
N TRP A 375 -2.89 -25.22 5.55
CA TRP A 375 -1.90 -25.40 4.49
C TRP A 375 -2.61 -25.58 3.15
N ILE A 376 -2.15 -24.85 2.14
CA ILE A 376 -2.63 -24.98 0.77
C ILE A 376 -1.42 -25.17 -0.11
N ASN A 377 -1.45 -26.24 -0.90
CA ASN A 377 -0.40 -26.53 -1.87
C ASN A 377 -0.26 -25.37 -2.87
N GLN A 378 0.92 -24.74 -2.90
CA GLN A 378 1.22 -23.61 -3.80
C GLN A 378 1.82 -24.04 -5.14
N PHE A 379 2.20 -25.30 -5.29
CA PHE A 379 2.69 -25.81 -6.57
C PHE A 379 1.52 -25.89 -7.55
N SER A 380 1.52 -25.03 -8.57
CA SER A 380 0.55 -25.13 -9.65
C SER A 380 0.84 -26.36 -10.50
N LEU A 381 -0.20 -27.14 -10.82
CA LEU A 381 -0.09 -28.28 -11.73
C LEU A 381 0.40 -27.86 -13.13
N GLN A 382 0.07 -26.62 -13.52
CA GLN A 382 0.42 -26.03 -14.82
C GLN A 382 1.80 -25.35 -14.83
N ARG A 383 2.44 -25.13 -13.68
CA ARG A 383 3.74 -24.41 -13.52
C ARG A 383 3.80 -23.06 -14.25
N THR A 384 2.67 -22.36 -14.33
CA THR A 384 2.56 -21.06 -15.00
C THR A 384 3.36 -19.98 -14.25
N ASP A 385 4.18 -19.22 -14.98
CA ASP A 385 4.82 -18.01 -14.45
C ASP A 385 3.81 -16.85 -14.49
N THR A 386 3.08 -16.66 -13.40
CA THR A 386 2.10 -15.57 -13.28
C THR A 386 2.71 -14.20 -13.50
N SER A 387 3.97 -14.00 -13.09
CA SER A 387 4.67 -12.72 -13.29
C SER A 387 4.81 -12.44 -14.78
N LEU A 388 5.22 -13.44 -15.56
CA LEU A 388 5.31 -13.31 -17.02
C LEU A 388 3.96 -12.99 -17.67
N GLU A 389 2.86 -13.58 -17.20
CA GLU A 389 1.52 -13.27 -17.71
C GLU A 389 1.11 -11.81 -17.42
N PHE A 390 1.36 -11.30 -16.22
CA PHE A 390 1.11 -9.88 -15.90
C PHE A 390 2.02 -8.93 -16.70
N GLN A 391 3.25 -9.34 -17.01
CA GLN A 391 4.15 -8.62 -17.91
C GLN A 391 3.57 -8.52 -19.33
N LYS A 392 2.95 -9.59 -19.84
CA LYS A 392 2.26 -9.56 -21.15
C LYS A 392 1.05 -8.62 -21.10
N LEU A 393 0.20 -8.75 -20.08
CA LEU A 393 -0.94 -7.85 -19.88
C LEU A 393 -0.51 -6.37 -19.82
N GLY A 394 0.60 -6.06 -19.15
CA GLY A 394 1.14 -4.70 -19.12
C GLY A 394 1.63 -4.19 -20.48
N LYS A 395 2.24 -5.07 -21.30
CA LYS A 395 2.68 -4.73 -22.67
C LYS A 395 1.50 -4.46 -23.60
N ASP A 396 0.44 -5.25 -23.47
CA ASP A 396 -0.79 -5.03 -24.22
C ASP A 396 -1.47 -3.73 -23.76
N TRP A 397 -1.52 -3.50 -22.45
CA TRP A 397 -2.13 -2.31 -21.86
C TRP A 397 -1.46 -1.01 -22.31
N ILE A 398 -0.13 -0.92 -22.33
CA ILE A 398 0.55 0.31 -22.76
C ILE A 398 0.27 0.66 -24.23
N ALA A 399 0.06 -0.35 -25.09
CA ALA A 399 -0.35 -0.12 -26.47
C ALA A 399 -1.75 0.50 -26.55
N HIS A 400 -2.71 -0.02 -25.79
CA HIS A 400 -4.06 0.54 -25.70
C HIS A 400 -4.06 1.94 -25.06
N LEU A 401 -3.27 2.14 -24.01
CA LEU A 401 -3.14 3.41 -23.32
C LEU A 401 -2.70 4.53 -24.26
N ARG A 402 -1.78 4.27 -25.19
CA ARG A 402 -1.34 5.26 -26.19
C ARG A 402 -2.46 5.71 -27.11
N GLU A 403 -3.31 4.78 -27.57
CA GLU A 403 -4.46 5.14 -28.40
C GLU A 403 -5.51 5.91 -27.60
N ILE A 404 -5.72 5.55 -26.33
CA ILE A 404 -6.60 6.27 -25.41
C ILE A 404 -6.10 7.71 -25.17
N GLN A 405 -4.80 7.89 -24.93
CA GLN A 405 -4.20 9.21 -24.68
C GLN A 405 -4.32 10.16 -25.87
N LYS A 406 -4.36 9.64 -27.11
CA LYS A 406 -4.58 10.45 -28.32
C LYS A 406 -5.97 11.10 -28.37
N LEU A 407 -6.94 10.63 -27.59
CA LEU A 407 -8.28 11.19 -27.52
C LEU A 407 -8.34 12.50 -26.71
N GLY A 408 -7.29 12.82 -25.95
CA GLY A 408 -7.27 13.98 -25.06
C GLY A 408 -7.98 13.69 -23.75
N VAL A 409 -9.06 14.41 -23.45
CA VAL A 409 -9.74 14.34 -22.14
C VAL A 409 -11.04 13.55 -22.24
N ILE A 410 -11.22 12.59 -21.35
CA ILE A 410 -12.39 11.73 -21.25
C ILE A 410 -13.08 11.99 -19.91
N SER A 411 -14.36 12.37 -19.94
CA SER A 411 -15.14 12.77 -18.78
C SER A 411 -16.33 11.82 -18.58
N LEU A 412 -16.37 11.09 -17.46
CA LEU A 412 -17.54 10.27 -17.11
C LEU A 412 -18.78 11.15 -16.91
N ARG A 413 -19.89 10.77 -17.55
CA ARG A 413 -21.22 11.34 -17.37
C ARG A 413 -22.17 10.24 -16.89
N LEU A 414 -22.73 10.46 -15.70
CA LEU A 414 -23.80 9.62 -15.16
C LEU A 414 -25.16 10.17 -15.61
N THR A 415 -26.12 9.27 -15.81
CA THR A 415 -27.51 9.67 -16.04
C THR A 415 -28.16 10.16 -14.74
N ASP A 416 -29.28 10.90 -14.84
CA ASP A 416 -30.01 11.36 -13.65
C ASP A 416 -30.47 10.18 -12.77
N ALA A 417 -30.90 9.08 -13.37
CA ALA A 417 -31.28 7.87 -12.65
C ALA A 417 -30.10 7.25 -11.88
N GLN A 418 -28.92 7.18 -12.50
CA GLN A 418 -27.69 6.71 -11.85
C GLN A 418 -27.27 7.64 -10.71
N ILE A 419 -27.42 8.96 -10.88
CA ILE A 419 -27.13 9.94 -9.82
C ILE A 419 -28.08 9.74 -8.62
N VAL A 420 -29.37 9.51 -8.86
CA VAL A 420 -30.33 9.22 -7.78
C VAL A 420 -29.91 7.95 -7.04
N SER A 421 -29.69 6.84 -7.75
CA SER A 421 -29.27 5.57 -7.16
C SER A 421 -27.96 5.68 -6.36
N PHE A 422 -26.97 6.39 -6.92
CA PHE A 422 -25.71 6.68 -6.25
C PHE A 422 -25.93 7.41 -4.91
N ASN A 423 -26.76 8.46 -4.92
CA ASN A 423 -27.04 9.25 -3.72
C ASN A 423 -27.83 8.45 -2.68
N GLU A 424 -28.77 7.61 -3.08
CA GLU A 424 -29.53 6.75 -2.16
C GLU A 424 -28.61 5.81 -1.38
N VAL A 425 -27.65 5.18 -2.06
CA VAL A 425 -26.67 4.29 -1.42
C VAL A 425 -25.80 5.08 -0.43
N PHE A 426 -25.23 6.21 -0.85
CA PHE A 426 -24.35 6.98 0.02
C PHE A 426 -25.07 7.71 1.14
N GLN A 427 -26.33 8.13 0.96
CA GLN A 427 -27.17 8.67 2.02
C GLN A 427 -27.42 7.60 3.08
N THR A 428 -27.79 6.39 2.66
CA THR A 428 -28.01 5.25 3.57
C THR A 428 -26.75 4.92 4.36
N LEU A 429 -25.60 4.82 3.69
CA LEU A 429 -24.30 4.58 4.33
C LEU A 429 -23.93 5.69 5.32
N PHE A 430 -24.15 6.95 4.96
CA PHE A 430 -23.78 8.11 5.76
C PHE A 430 -24.65 8.24 7.03
N GLU A 431 -25.97 8.04 6.90
CA GLU A 431 -26.87 8.05 8.06
C GLU A 431 -26.53 6.92 9.04
N ARG A 432 -26.18 5.74 8.51
CA ARG A 432 -25.79 4.59 9.32
C ARG A 432 -24.45 4.80 10.03
N SER A 433 -23.43 5.31 9.33
CA SER A 433 -22.11 5.58 9.92
C SER A 433 -22.19 6.58 11.07
N ARG A 434 -23.02 7.62 10.91
CA ARG A 434 -23.23 8.65 11.93
C ARG A 434 -23.86 8.09 13.21
N LYS A 435 -24.80 7.14 13.09
CA LYS A 435 -25.50 6.54 14.23
C LYS A 435 -24.66 5.44 14.91
N GLY A 436 -23.91 4.65 14.13
CA GLY A 436 -23.20 3.45 14.59
C GLY A 436 -21.76 3.68 15.07
N THR A 437 -20.97 4.43 14.30
CA THR A 437 -19.49 4.36 14.34
C THR A 437 -18.82 5.67 14.77
N GLY A 438 -19.57 6.79 14.82
CA GLY A 438 -19.04 8.11 15.20
C GLY A 438 -18.83 9.04 14.01
N ASN A 439 -18.22 10.21 14.25
CA ASN A 439 -18.03 11.24 13.22
C ASN A 439 -16.85 10.93 12.28
N GLU A 440 -15.91 10.12 12.73
CA GLU A 440 -14.68 9.74 12.04
C GLU A 440 -15.00 9.06 10.71
N MET A 441 -15.96 8.14 10.72
CA MET A 441 -16.39 7.40 9.53
C MET A 441 -17.23 8.22 8.55
N ASN A 442 -17.85 9.33 8.99
CA ASN A 442 -18.58 10.20 8.05
C ASN A 442 -17.64 10.78 6.99
N SER A 443 -16.43 11.16 7.40
CA SER A 443 -15.40 11.64 6.48
C SER A 443 -14.99 10.54 5.48
N SER A 444 -14.88 9.29 5.94
CA SER A 444 -14.59 8.13 5.10
C SER A 444 -15.70 7.84 4.10
N VAL A 445 -16.98 7.94 4.48
CA VAL A 445 -18.11 7.74 3.56
C VAL A 445 -18.11 8.78 2.43
N VAL A 446 -17.89 10.06 2.75
CA VAL A 446 -17.84 11.13 1.75
C VAL A 446 -16.67 10.95 0.77
N ARG A 447 -15.50 10.55 1.27
CA ARG A 447 -14.31 10.31 0.44
C ARG A 447 -14.42 9.01 -0.36
N MET A 448 -15.12 8.02 0.16
CA MET A 448 -15.43 6.78 -0.54
C MET A 448 -16.36 7.04 -1.74
N ALA A 449 -17.30 7.98 -1.65
CA ALA A 449 -18.11 8.39 -2.81
C ALA A 449 -17.23 8.88 -3.98
N ILE A 450 -16.19 9.67 -3.68
CA ILE A 450 -15.22 10.11 -4.68
C ILE A 450 -14.47 8.90 -5.26
N ASN A 451 -14.03 7.96 -4.42
CA ASN A 451 -13.34 6.76 -4.89
C ASN A 451 -14.24 5.85 -5.75
N ILE A 452 -15.52 5.69 -5.41
CA ILE A 452 -16.49 4.99 -6.27
C ILE A 452 -16.64 5.72 -7.61
N GLY A 453 -16.73 7.06 -7.63
CA GLY A 453 -16.73 7.85 -8.86
C GLY A 453 -15.50 7.60 -9.75
N ARG A 454 -14.32 7.49 -9.15
CA ARG A 454 -13.08 7.11 -9.86
C ARG A 454 -13.17 5.71 -10.44
N ILE A 455 -13.62 4.73 -9.64
CA ILE A 455 -13.76 3.35 -10.09
C ILE A 455 -14.78 3.25 -11.24
N LEU A 456 -15.92 3.95 -11.15
CA LEU A 456 -16.91 4.03 -12.23
C LEU A 456 -16.26 4.49 -13.53
N SER A 457 -15.45 5.55 -13.48
CA SER A 457 -14.77 6.06 -14.67
C SER A 457 -13.80 5.04 -15.28
N ILE A 458 -13.03 4.34 -14.43
CA ILE A 458 -12.04 3.34 -14.86
C ILE A 458 -12.76 2.15 -15.49
N VAL A 459 -13.78 1.61 -14.82
CA VAL A 459 -14.56 0.45 -15.27
C VAL A 459 -15.27 0.74 -16.59
N ALA A 460 -15.91 1.90 -16.72
CA ALA A 460 -16.57 2.31 -17.96
C ALA A 460 -15.61 2.34 -19.15
N LEU A 461 -14.39 2.87 -18.97
CA LEU A 461 -13.40 2.89 -20.02
C LEU A 461 -12.86 1.48 -20.33
N LEU A 462 -12.54 0.69 -19.31
CA LEU A 462 -12.03 -0.69 -19.49
C LEU A 462 -13.04 -1.61 -20.18
N ARG A 463 -14.35 -1.36 -20.03
CA ARG A 463 -15.39 -2.07 -20.78
C ARG A 463 -15.24 -1.82 -22.27
N ILE A 464 -15.10 -0.54 -22.67
CA ILE A 464 -14.92 -0.15 -24.06
C ILE A 464 -13.63 -0.74 -24.63
N THR A 465 -12.52 -0.73 -23.87
CA THR A 465 -11.26 -1.30 -24.37
C THR A 465 -11.39 -2.78 -24.67
N GLY A 466 -12.07 -3.55 -23.81
CA GLY A 466 -12.31 -4.98 -24.03
C GLY A 466 -13.12 -5.27 -25.30
N GLU A 467 -14.16 -4.48 -25.57
CA GLU A 467 -14.95 -4.61 -26.80
C GLU A 467 -14.15 -4.21 -28.05
N CYS A 468 -13.29 -3.20 -27.95
CA CYS A 468 -12.43 -2.77 -29.05
C CYS A 468 -11.37 -3.82 -29.38
N GLU A 469 -10.83 -4.52 -28.37
CA GLU A 469 -9.91 -5.65 -28.57
C GLU A 469 -10.58 -6.80 -29.34
N GLU A 470 -11.84 -7.10 -29.04
CA GLU A 470 -12.61 -8.16 -29.72
C GLU A 470 -12.93 -7.82 -31.17
N ALA A 471 -13.11 -6.52 -31.49
CA ALA A 471 -13.35 -6.03 -32.84
C ALA A 471 -12.10 -6.02 -33.75
N GLY A 472 -10.89 -6.13 -33.20
CA GLY A 472 -9.62 -6.25 -33.92
C GLY A 472 -8.94 -4.92 -34.30
N ASP A 473 -9.69 -3.90 -34.75
CA ASP A 473 -9.15 -2.54 -34.94
C ASP A 473 -9.44 -1.67 -33.71
N PHE A 474 -8.53 -1.71 -32.74
CA PHE A 474 -8.71 -1.03 -31.45
C PHE A 474 -8.93 0.48 -31.61
N ALA A 475 -8.09 1.16 -32.40
CA ALA A 475 -8.10 2.61 -32.50
C ALA A 475 -9.32 3.15 -33.25
N ALA A 476 -9.78 2.46 -34.29
CA ALA A 476 -10.99 2.83 -35.00
C ALA A 476 -12.25 2.50 -34.18
N SER A 477 -12.27 1.34 -33.50
CA SER A 477 -13.40 0.93 -32.66
C SER A 477 -13.58 1.84 -31.46
N LEU A 478 -12.49 2.28 -30.84
CA LEU A 478 -12.52 3.19 -29.69
C LEU A 478 -13.19 4.52 -30.05
N ARG A 479 -12.87 5.10 -31.21
CA ARG A 479 -13.47 6.36 -31.70
C ARG A 479 -14.93 6.23 -32.15
N LYS A 480 -15.36 5.01 -32.52
CA LYS A 480 -16.72 4.71 -32.96
C LYS A 480 -17.60 4.15 -31.83
N SER A 481 -17.04 3.98 -30.64
CA SER A 481 -17.78 3.42 -29.51
C SER A 481 -19.00 4.30 -29.19
N PRO A 482 -20.22 3.72 -29.12
CA PRO A 482 -21.42 4.50 -28.83
C PRO A 482 -21.42 5.09 -27.41
N ARG A 483 -20.55 4.58 -26.52
CA ARG A 483 -20.41 5.03 -25.13
C ARG A 483 -19.34 6.11 -24.95
N LEU A 484 -18.70 6.51 -26.04
CA LEU A 484 -17.73 7.59 -26.07
C LEU A 484 -18.17 8.63 -27.11
N THR A 485 -18.75 9.73 -26.64
CA THR A 485 -19.33 10.76 -27.51
C THR A 485 -18.53 12.07 -27.41
N PRO A 486 -18.45 12.89 -28.46
CA PRO A 486 -17.80 14.20 -28.36
C PRO A 486 -18.48 15.07 -27.31
N ASP A 487 -17.70 15.85 -26.56
CA ASP A 487 -18.24 16.82 -25.58
C ASP A 487 -19.25 17.76 -26.29
N PRO A 488 -20.44 18.03 -25.69
CA PRO A 488 -21.47 18.87 -26.30
C PRO A 488 -21.02 20.29 -26.70
N GLN A 489 -19.95 20.79 -26.11
CA GLN A 489 -19.37 22.10 -26.43
C GLN A 489 -18.38 22.04 -27.61
N THR A 490 -18.14 20.86 -28.18
CA THR A 490 -17.25 20.69 -29.34
C THR A 490 -17.90 21.28 -30.58
N CYS A 491 -17.16 22.13 -31.31
CA CYS A 491 -17.63 22.74 -32.56
C CYS A 491 -18.03 21.68 -33.60
N SER A 492 -19.15 21.90 -34.30
CA SER A 492 -19.67 20.96 -35.31
C SER A 492 -18.69 20.71 -36.44
N ASP A 493 -17.89 21.70 -36.83
CA ASP A 493 -16.92 21.55 -37.91
C ASP A 493 -15.72 20.71 -37.44
N ASN A 494 -15.26 20.87 -36.19
CA ASN A 494 -14.26 19.98 -35.61
C ASN A 494 -14.74 18.52 -35.53
N ILE A 495 -16.03 18.29 -35.26
CA ILE A 495 -16.61 16.94 -35.27
C ILE A 495 -16.56 16.34 -36.68
N LYS A 496 -16.92 17.11 -37.71
CA LYS A 496 -16.86 16.66 -39.12
C LYS A 496 -15.42 16.34 -39.55
N ASP A 497 -14.46 17.15 -39.10
CA ASP A 497 -13.03 16.99 -39.42
C ASP A 497 -12.35 15.93 -38.54
N GLY A 498 -13.05 15.34 -37.57
CA GLY A 498 -12.52 14.33 -36.66
C GLY A 498 -11.54 14.86 -35.59
N ILE A 499 -11.53 16.19 -35.36
CA ILE A 499 -10.64 16.87 -34.41
C ILE A 499 -11.35 16.98 -33.06
N ILE A 500 -11.46 15.85 -32.35
CA ILE A 500 -12.13 15.77 -31.05
C ILE A 500 -11.10 15.54 -29.94
N THR A 501 -11.01 16.49 -29.02
CA THR A 501 -10.05 16.46 -27.89
C THR A 501 -10.73 16.30 -26.53
N ARG A 502 -12.06 16.28 -26.50
CA ARG A 502 -12.89 16.13 -25.30
C ARG A 502 -14.04 15.17 -25.58
N TRP A 503 -14.18 14.19 -24.71
CA TRP A 503 -15.13 13.11 -24.85
C TRP A 503 -15.93 12.94 -23.56
N ASP A 504 -17.22 12.69 -23.72
CA ASP A 504 -18.12 12.24 -22.67
C ASP A 504 -18.23 10.71 -22.72
N LEU A 505 -17.94 10.09 -21.58
CA LEU A 505 -17.94 8.65 -21.36
C LEU A 505 -19.20 8.25 -20.58
N SER A 506 -19.97 7.30 -21.11
CA SER A 506 -21.11 6.70 -20.40
C SER A 506 -20.77 5.32 -19.86
N ILE A 507 -21.31 4.97 -18.69
CA ILE A 507 -21.19 3.63 -18.09
C ILE A 507 -22.46 2.80 -18.32
N GLN A 508 -22.30 1.50 -18.56
CA GLN A 508 -23.42 0.57 -18.65
C GLN A 508 -24.04 0.33 -17.27
N GLU A 509 -25.33 -0.03 -17.24
CA GLU A 509 -26.05 -0.20 -15.97
C GLU A 509 -25.49 -1.36 -15.13
N ASP A 510 -25.16 -2.49 -15.74
CA ASP A 510 -24.59 -3.63 -15.01
C ASP A 510 -23.23 -3.29 -14.38
N ASP A 511 -22.40 -2.52 -15.10
CA ASP A 511 -21.11 -2.01 -14.60
C ASP A 511 -21.29 -0.97 -13.49
N PHE A 512 -22.28 -0.09 -13.63
CA PHE A 512 -22.63 0.90 -12.63
C PHE A 512 -23.04 0.22 -11.31
N GLN A 513 -23.94 -0.76 -11.38
CA GLN A 513 -24.38 -1.53 -10.22
C GLN A 513 -23.23 -2.36 -9.62
N ALA A 514 -22.39 -2.97 -10.45
CA ALA A 514 -21.22 -3.72 -9.99
C ALA A 514 -20.30 -2.86 -9.12
N VAL A 515 -19.98 -1.65 -9.59
CA VAL A 515 -19.11 -0.73 -8.88
C VAL A 515 -19.78 -0.15 -7.64
N LEU A 516 -21.07 0.20 -7.72
CA LEU A 516 -21.81 0.74 -6.58
C LEU A 516 -21.91 -0.29 -5.44
N SER A 517 -22.02 -1.58 -5.79
CA SER A 517 -22.06 -2.69 -4.84
C SER A 517 -20.76 -2.87 -4.02
N LEU A 518 -19.65 -2.25 -4.43
CA LEU A 518 -18.39 -2.25 -3.67
C LEU A 518 -18.45 -1.38 -2.41
N ALA A 519 -19.33 -0.36 -2.37
CA ALA A 519 -19.34 0.65 -1.32
C ALA A 519 -19.56 0.05 0.08
N GLU A 520 -20.49 -0.89 0.21
CA GLU A 520 -20.84 -1.52 1.48
C GLU A 520 -19.69 -2.41 2.02
N PRO A 521 -19.11 -3.36 1.25
CA PRO A 521 -17.93 -4.10 1.70
C PRO A 521 -16.76 -3.19 2.05
N MET A 522 -16.44 -2.20 1.19
CA MET A 522 -15.33 -1.26 1.43
C MET A 522 -15.50 -0.48 2.73
N TYR A 523 -16.73 -0.04 3.02
CA TYR A 523 -17.06 0.61 4.29
C TYR A 523 -16.75 -0.31 5.48
N LEU A 524 -17.19 -1.57 5.43
CA LEU A 524 -17.00 -2.52 6.52
C LEU A 524 -15.52 -2.89 6.75
N HIS A 525 -14.74 -3.00 5.67
CA HIS A 525 -13.28 -3.14 5.75
C HIS A 525 -12.62 -1.93 6.39
N ALA A 526 -13.06 -0.71 6.04
CA ALA A 526 -12.57 0.52 6.66
C ALA A 526 -12.94 0.57 8.16
N VAL A 527 -14.17 0.24 8.55
CA VAL A 527 -14.58 0.18 9.97
C VAL A 527 -13.71 -0.81 10.74
N HIS A 528 -13.40 -1.97 10.15
CA HIS A 528 -12.54 -2.96 10.79
C HIS A 528 -11.12 -2.43 10.98
N ILE A 529 -10.52 -1.82 9.95
CA ILE A 529 -9.16 -1.29 10.03
C ILE A 529 -9.07 -0.07 10.98
N LEU A 530 -10.14 0.72 11.10
CA LEU A 530 -10.23 1.80 12.10
C LEU A 530 -10.03 1.27 13.52
N SER A 531 -10.47 0.03 13.81
CA SER A 531 -10.33 -0.59 15.14
C SER A 531 -8.88 -0.91 15.55
N PHE A 532 -7.92 -0.82 14.62
CA PHE A 532 -6.50 -0.95 14.91
C PHE A 532 -5.85 0.34 15.42
N LEU A 533 -6.56 1.48 15.35
CA LEU A 533 -6.08 2.77 15.85
C LEU A 533 -6.41 2.95 17.35
N PRO A 534 -5.60 3.72 18.12
CA PRO A 534 -5.72 3.82 19.57
C PRO A 534 -7.06 4.39 20.08
N ALA A 535 -7.45 3.92 21.27
CA ALA A 535 -8.80 3.97 21.85
C ALA A 535 -9.35 5.35 22.30
N ASN A 536 -8.64 6.47 22.08
CA ASN A 536 -9.25 7.79 22.28
C ASN A 536 -10.33 8.09 21.22
N GLU A 537 -10.29 7.37 20.08
CA GLU A 537 -11.15 7.62 18.91
C GLU A 537 -12.15 6.46 18.64
N VAL A 538 -11.99 5.27 19.25
CA VAL A 538 -12.92 4.14 19.06
C VAL A 538 -13.18 3.42 20.37
N LYS A 539 -14.43 3.45 20.83
CA LYS A 539 -14.77 2.87 22.14
C LYS A 539 -14.69 1.35 22.22
N ASN A 540 -14.68 0.55 21.16
CA ASN A 540 -14.61 -0.91 21.28
C ASN A 540 -14.18 -1.62 19.98
N ARG A 541 -13.34 -2.67 20.12
CA ARG A 541 -13.11 -3.71 19.10
C ARG A 541 -14.45 -4.46 18.88
N GLY A 542 -14.92 -4.58 17.65
CA GLY A 542 -16.22 -5.22 17.33
C GLY A 542 -17.18 -4.44 16.41
N MET A 543 -16.83 -3.22 15.97
CA MET A 543 -17.78 -2.34 15.26
C MET A 543 -18.22 -2.85 13.87
N ALA A 544 -17.34 -3.53 13.12
CA ALA A 544 -17.70 -4.07 11.81
C ALA A 544 -18.72 -5.22 11.91
N ASP A 545 -18.58 -6.10 12.91
CA ASP A 545 -19.53 -7.21 13.15
C ASP A 545 -20.85 -6.71 13.71
N GLN A 546 -20.81 -5.70 14.58
CA GLN A 546 -21.98 -4.96 15.01
C GLN A 546 -22.73 -4.40 13.81
N GLU A 547 -22.02 -3.70 12.93
CA GLU A 547 -22.64 -3.09 11.75
C GLU A 547 -23.22 -4.16 10.82
N ARG A 548 -22.51 -5.27 10.58
CA ARG A 548 -23.01 -6.37 9.75
C ARG A 548 -24.23 -7.04 10.34
N LEU A 549 -24.19 -7.38 11.63
CA LEU A 549 -25.36 -7.91 12.33
C LEU A 549 -26.54 -6.93 12.21
N PHE A 550 -26.29 -5.63 12.34
CA PHE A 550 -27.32 -4.63 12.14
C PHE A 550 -27.86 -4.66 10.71
N ILE A 551 -27.02 -4.71 9.67
CA ILE A 551 -27.43 -4.72 8.26
C ILE A 551 -28.30 -5.94 7.94
N THR A 552 -27.88 -7.14 8.36
CA THR A 552 -28.56 -8.40 8.02
C THR A 552 -29.96 -8.52 8.60
N LEU A 553 -30.26 -7.81 9.70
CA LEU A 553 -31.59 -7.84 10.31
C LEU A 553 -32.64 -7.14 9.44
N ASP A 554 -33.90 -7.57 9.53
CA ASP A 554 -35.00 -6.85 8.90
C ASP A 554 -35.30 -5.51 9.58
N THR A 555 -36.10 -4.66 8.93
CA THR A 555 -36.51 -3.35 9.49
C THR A 555 -37.26 -3.52 10.82
N GLY A 556 -38.04 -4.59 10.95
CA GLY A 556 -38.57 -5.09 12.21
C GLY A 556 -38.05 -6.50 12.45
N PHE A 557 -37.47 -6.76 13.62
CA PHE A 557 -36.83 -8.03 13.94
C PHE A 557 -37.14 -8.45 15.38
N THR A 558 -37.09 -9.74 15.66
CA THR A 558 -37.28 -10.28 17.02
C THR A 558 -35.94 -10.56 17.68
N TYR A 559 -35.92 -10.65 19.01
CA TYR A 559 -34.75 -11.12 19.75
C TYR A 559 -34.23 -12.47 19.25
N GLN A 560 -35.13 -13.36 18.83
CA GLN A 560 -34.77 -14.66 18.29
C GLN A 560 -34.03 -14.53 16.95
N SER A 561 -34.58 -13.74 16.01
CA SER A 561 -33.92 -13.47 14.73
C SER A 561 -32.56 -12.79 14.89
N LEU A 562 -32.40 -11.92 15.89
CA LEU A 562 -31.10 -11.34 16.24
C LEU A 562 -30.07 -12.42 16.60
N LEU A 563 -30.45 -13.38 17.43
CA LEU A 563 -29.55 -14.45 17.85
C LEU A 563 -29.25 -15.42 16.71
N GLU A 564 -30.23 -15.71 15.86
CA GLU A 564 -30.06 -16.56 14.67
C GLU A 564 -29.10 -15.92 13.66
N GLU A 565 -29.26 -14.64 13.34
CA GLU A 565 -28.33 -13.92 12.45
C GLU A 565 -26.94 -13.75 13.08
N ALA A 566 -26.86 -13.52 14.39
CA ALA A 566 -25.59 -13.49 15.09
C ALA A 566 -24.86 -14.83 15.01
N GLU A 567 -25.57 -15.94 15.19
CA GLU A 567 -25.00 -17.29 15.07
C GLU A 567 -24.52 -17.58 13.65
N LYS A 568 -25.29 -17.21 12.61
CA LYS A 568 -24.87 -17.30 11.20
C LYS A 568 -23.59 -16.50 10.92
N LEU A 569 -23.47 -15.31 11.52
CA LEU A 569 -22.29 -14.45 11.42
C LEU A 569 -21.15 -14.84 12.38
N LYS A 570 -21.30 -15.94 13.14
CA LYS A 570 -20.34 -16.40 14.17
C LYS A 570 -20.07 -15.38 15.29
N ILE A 571 -21.04 -14.54 15.61
CA ILE A 571 -20.99 -13.54 16.68
C ILE A 571 -21.50 -14.18 17.99
N PRO A 572 -20.75 -14.12 19.11
CA PRO A 572 -21.19 -14.67 20.40
C PRO A 572 -22.50 -14.03 20.89
N LYS A 573 -23.39 -14.84 21.50
CA LYS A 573 -24.70 -14.39 21.99
C LYS A 573 -24.61 -13.18 22.93
N ASN A 574 -23.64 -13.18 23.85
CA ASN A 574 -23.42 -12.06 24.79
C ASN A 574 -23.04 -10.77 24.06
N THR A 575 -22.28 -10.88 22.98
CA THR A 575 -21.92 -9.75 22.11
C THR A 575 -23.17 -9.22 21.43
N ALA A 576 -23.98 -10.08 20.78
CA ALA A 576 -25.23 -9.68 20.12
C ALA A 576 -26.21 -8.96 21.08
N CYS A 577 -26.37 -9.46 22.31
CA CYS A 577 -27.17 -8.80 23.35
C CYS A 577 -26.64 -7.40 23.71
N SER A 578 -25.32 -7.27 23.87
CA SER A 578 -24.67 -6.00 24.17
C SER A 578 -24.84 -5.01 23.02
N CYS A 579 -24.80 -5.49 21.77
CA CYS A 579 -25.06 -4.69 20.57
C CYS A 579 -26.48 -4.12 20.58
N LEU A 580 -27.47 -4.98 20.85
CA LEU A 580 -28.88 -4.57 20.92
C LEU A 580 -29.12 -3.48 21.97
N GLN A 581 -28.60 -3.66 23.19
CA GLN A 581 -28.69 -2.67 24.26
C GLN A 581 -28.07 -1.33 23.84
N ARG A 582 -26.94 -1.37 23.12
CA ARG A 582 -26.27 -0.17 22.63
C ARG A 582 -27.08 0.54 21.54
N TRP A 583 -27.61 -0.19 20.56
CA TRP A 583 -28.45 0.41 19.52
C TRP A 583 -29.71 1.06 20.08
N GLN A 584 -30.27 0.50 21.15
CA GLN A 584 -31.36 1.12 21.89
C GLN A 584 -30.92 2.41 22.59
N LYS A 585 -29.74 2.40 23.24
CA LYS A 585 -29.18 3.58 23.89
C LYS A 585 -28.83 4.70 22.89
N GLN A 586 -28.37 4.33 21.70
CA GLN A 586 -28.06 5.23 20.59
C GLN A 586 -29.33 5.68 19.83
N GLY A 587 -30.50 5.10 20.13
CA GLY A 587 -31.77 5.43 19.50
C GLY A 587 -31.92 4.96 18.06
N ILE A 588 -31.09 4.02 17.61
CA ILE A 588 -31.08 3.42 16.25
C ILE A 588 -32.06 2.23 16.15
N VAL A 589 -32.41 1.65 17.30
CA VAL A 589 -33.37 0.55 17.43
C VAL A 589 -34.32 0.87 18.57
N ARG A 590 -35.62 0.73 18.33
CA ARG A 590 -36.66 0.89 19.36
C ARG A 590 -37.32 -0.45 19.65
N LYS A 591 -37.88 -0.60 20.85
CA LYS A 591 -38.75 -1.76 21.17
C LYS A 591 -40.03 -1.63 20.34
N GLY A 592 -40.44 -2.75 19.74
CA GLY A 592 -41.71 -2.88 19.04
C GLY A 592 -42.89 -3.00 19.99
N GLU A 593 -44.08 -3.23 19.44
CA GLU A 593 -45.34 -3.28 20.19
C GLU A 593 -45.44 -4.52 21.10
N LYS A 594 -44.81 -5.64 20.71
CA LYS A 594 -44.78 -6.86 21.52
C LYS A 594 -43.42 -7.02 22.21
N ARG A 595 -43.44 -7.69 23.37
CA ARG A 595 -42.24 -7.97 24.16
C ARG A 595 -41.32 -8.91 23.36
N GLY A 596 -40.12 -8.42 23.03
CA GLY A 596 -39.15 -9.17 22.23
C GLY A 596 -39.05 -8.71 20.78
N ASP A 597 -39.93 -7.80 20.34
CA ASP A 597 -39.87 -7.18 19.02
C ASP A 597 -39.04 -5.89 19.08
N TYR A 598 -38.32 -5.62 18.00
CA TYR A 598 -37.48 -4.46 17.81
C TYR A 598 -37.68 -3.90 16.41
N LYS A 599 -37.48 -2.59 16.25
CA LYS A 599 -37.60 -1.90 14.96
C LYS A 599 -36.44 -0.92 14.76
N LYS A 600 -35.81 -0.99 13.60
CA LYS A 600 -34.77 -0.03 13.17
C LYS A 600 -35.42 1.34 12.91
N THR A 601 -34.71 2.42 13.23
CA THR A 601 -35.18 3.81 13.11
C THR A 601 -34.37 4.69 12.21
#